data_AF-A0A3D9RIC5-F1
#
_entry.id   AF-A0A3D9RIC5-F1
#
_cell.length_a   1.000
_cell.length_b   1.000
_cell.length_c   1.000
_cell.angle_alpha   90.00
_cell.angle_beta   90.00
_cell.angle_gamma   90.00
#
_symmetry.space_group_name_H-M   'P 1'
#
loop_
_entity.id
_entity.type
_entity.pdbx_description
1 polymer ?
#
loop_
_entity_poly.entity_id
_entity_poly.type
_entity_poly.pdbx_seq_one_letter_code
_entity_poly.pdbx_strand_id
1 'polypeptide(L)'
;MYKPVTTHMIYKLQNIKNNDLDSLKKDVDSGAKFILFNYRIGLGLISLLRFSPAIFIKREENIEKFKKKYNRLNFIFGPWFIFKGPFLTYDAYKVNKNGGIDVTKDILTNLTQEHLEKGEVNIQIIHNIFSKVNKSDKKNIIKAIQKTDLNIVPIKNVFVALFVNVEEYQEPYFVIGIELYKQIDLDKKHIKTNLNKYFYKHVEFEIFNINENKDYSDKLIEQGEKINEIKNVL
;
A
#
# COMPACT_ATOMS: atom_id res chain seq x y z
N MET A 1 17.22 -15.87 3.28
CA MET A 1 16.64 -16.45 2.06
C MET A 1 15.16 -16.06 2.02
N TYR A 2 14.81 -14.99 1.30
CA TYR A 2 13.42 -14.56 1.19
C TYR A 2 12.72 -15.59 0.28
N LYS A 3 11.76 -16.33 0.82
CA LYS A 3 10.73 -16.90 -0.05
C LYS A 3 9.96 -15.68 -0.55
N PRO A 4 9.82 -15.44 -1.86
CA PRO A 4 8.82 -14.48 -2.31
C PRO A 4 7.54 -14.86 -1.56
N VAL A 5 6.94 -13.91 -0.85
CA VAL A 5 5.61 -14.14 -0.31
C VAL A 5 4.74 -14.27 -1.56
N THR A 6 4.61 -15.49 -2.05
CA THR A 6 3.58 -15.89 -3.00
C THR A 6 2.28 -15.80 -2.22
N THR A 7 1.85 -14.57 -1.98
CA THR A 7 0.49 -14.31 -1.56
C THR A 7 -0.34 -14.67 -2.78
N HIS A 8 -1.14 -15.72 -2.68
CA HIS A 8 -2.16 -16.03 -3.68
C HIS A 8 -3.27 -14.99 -3.55
N MET A 9 -2.98 -13.75 -3.93
CA MET A 9 -3.97 -12.68 -3.96
C MET A 9 -4.78 -12.88 -5.24
N ILE A 10 -6.02 -13.33 -5.07
CA ILE A 10 -6.94 -13.55 -6.18
C ILE A 10 -7.85 -12.32 -6.30
N TYR A 11 -7.71 -11.58 -7.39
CA TYR A 11 -8.69 -10.55 -7.74
C TYR A 11 -9.79 -11.15 -8.58
N LYS A 12 -11.04 -11.04 -8.11
CA LYS A 12 -12.21 -11.20 -8.98
C LYS A 12 -12.28 -10.01 -9.93
N LEU A 13 -12.52 -10.26 -11.21
CA LEU A 13 -12.64 -9.26 -12.25
C LEU A 13 -14.12 -8.94 -12.49
N GLN A 14 -14.45 -7.66 -12.65
CA GLN A 14 -15.83 -7.23 -12.92
C GLN A 14 -15.89 -6.11 -13.96
N ASN A 15 -17.08 -5.93 -14.54
CA ASN A 15 -17.39 -4.88 -15.50
C ASN A 15 -16.59 -4.94 -16.82
N ILE A 16 -16.04 -6.12 -17.13
CA ILE A 16 -15.47 -6.43 -18.44
C ILE A 16 -16.61 -6.85 -19.36
N LYS A 17 -16.62 -6.35 -20.61
CA LYS A 17 -17.67 -6.66 -21.60
C LYS A 17 -17.22 -7.64 -22.69
N ASN A 18 -15.91 -7.70 -22.97
CA ASN A 18 -15.33 -8.61 -23.94
C ASN A 18 -14.49 -9.66 -23.21
N ASN A 19 -14.47 -10.88 -23.73
CA ASN A 19 -13.62 -11.94 -23.19
C ASN A 19 -12.34 -12.09 -24.01
N ASP A 20 -11.91 -11.03 -24.70
CA ASP A 20 -10.71 -11.04 -25.54
C ASP A 20 -9.61 -10.21 -24.89
N LEU A 21 -8.49 -10.88 -24.57
CA LEU A 21 -7.37 -10.26 -23.86
C LEU A 21 -6.71 -9.13 -24.67
N ASP A 22 -6.60 -9.26 -25.99
CA ASP A 22 -5.95 -8.25 -26.82
C ASP A 22 -6.79 -6.98 -26.94
N SER A 23 -8.11 -7.13 -27.11
CA SER A 23 -9.03 -6.01 -27.06
C SER A 23 -9.07 -5.35 -25.68
N LEU A 24 -8.93 -6.12 -24.60
CA LEU A 24 -8.85 -5.57 -23.25
C LEU A 24 -7.57 -4.75 -23.05
N LYS A 25 -6.43 -5.23 -23.54
CA LYS A 25 -5.15 -4.49 -23.51
C LYS A 25 -5.23 -3.19 -24.30
N LYS A 26 -5.81 -3.21 -25.50
CA LYS A 26 -6.05 -1.99 -26.31
C LYS A 26 -6.92 -0.97 -25.58
N ASP A 27 -7.94 -1.43 -24.86
CA ASP A 27 -8.78 -0.55 -24.05
C ASP A 27 -7.98 0.09 -22.90
N VAL A 28 -7.09 -0.67 -22.25
CA VAL A 28 -6.19 -0.13 -21.22
C VAL A 28 -5.18 0.86 -21.80
N ASP A 29 -4.59 0.56 -22.96
CA ASP A 29 -3.69 1.48 -23.69
C ASP A 29 -4.40 2.79 -24.05
N SER A 30 -5.72 2.73 -24.25
CA SER A 30 -6.59 3.88 -24.50
C SER A 30 -7.03 4.61 -23.21
N GLY A 31 -6.54 4.20 -22.04
CA GLY A 31 -6.79 4.84 -20.74
C GLY A 31 -7.77 4.11 -19.82
N ALA A 32 -8.25 2.91 -20.18
CA ALA A 32 -9.06 2.11 -19.26
C ALA A 32 -8.22 1.58 -18.08
N LYS A 33 -8.86 1.38 -16.93
CA LYS A 33 -8.18 0.99 -15.69
C LYS A 33 -8.92 -0.10 -14.93
N PHE A 34 -8.20 -0.92 -14.18
CA PHE A 34 -8.76 -1.75 -13.13
C PHE A 34 -8.63 -1.06 -11.77
N ILE A 35 -9.77 -0.81 -11.13
CA ILE A 35 -9.83 -0.08 -9.88
C ILE A 35 -10.45 -0.93 -8.78
N LEU A 36 -9.82 -0.90 -7.59
CA LEU A 36 -10.40 -1.40 -6.34
C LEU A 36 -11.00 -0.26 -5.53
N PHE A 37 -12.13 -0.53 -4.90
CA PHE A 37 -12.77 0.36 -3.95
C PHE A 37 -12.77 -0.28 -2.56
N ASN A 38 -12.50 0.54 -1.56
CA ASN A 38 -12.46 0.11 -0.17
C ASN A 38 -13.86 0.18 0.43
N TYR A 39 -14.24 -0.83 1.18
CA TYR A 39 -15.41 -0.76 2.04
C TYR A 39 -15.15 -1.41 3.40
N ARG A 40 -15.80 -0.90 4.44
CA ARG A 40 -15.72 -1.42 5.80
C ARG A 40 -17.04 -2.06 6.21
N ILE A 41 -16.92 -3.16 6.96
CA ILE A 41 -18.03 -3.81 7.64
C ILE A 41 -17.71 -3.80 9.14
N GLY A 42 -18.46 -3.02 9.90
CA GLY A 42 -18.47 -3.07 11.36
C GLY A 42 -19.38 -4.20 11.84
N LEU A 43 -18.88 -5.02 12.77
CA LEU A 43 -19.59 -6.13 13.40
C LEU A 43 -19.52 -5.96 14.93
N GLY A 44 -19.99 -4.82 15.44
CA GLY A 44 -19.94 -4.47 16.85
C GLY A 44 -18.53 -4.15 17.34
N LEU A 45 -17.79 -5.19 17.76
CA LEU A 45 -16.43 -5.08 18.33
C LEU A 45 -15.31 -5.18 17.29
N ILE A 46 -15.62 -5.48 16.03
CA ILE A 46 -14.64 -5.69 14.96
C ILE A 46 -14.99 -4.79 13.77
N SER A 47 -13.99 -4.24 13.09
CA SER A 47 -14.14 -3.53 11.82
C SER A 47 -13.28 -4.20 10.76
N LEU A 48 -13.92 -4.75 9.72
CA LEU A 48 -13.24 -5.44 8.62
C LEU A 48 -13.08 -4.48 7.45
N LEU A 49 -11.83 -4.22 7.04
CA LEU A 49 -11.53 -3.57 5.77
C LEU A 49 -11.62 -4.60 4.64
N ARG A 50 -12.35 -4.27 3.59
CA ARG A 50 -12.57 -5.09 2.40
C ARG A 50 -12.29 -4.30 1.14
N PHE A 51 -11.88 -5.02 0.10
CA PHE A 51 -11.74 -4.50 -1.24
C PHE A 51 -12.87 -5.02 -2.11
N SER A 52 -13.35 -4.18 -3.03
CA SER A 52 -14.19 -4.64 -4.13
C SER A 52 -13.43 -5.65 -5.00
N PRO A 53 -14.14 -6.39 -5.86
CA PRO A 53 -13.52 -6.95 -7.06
C PRO A 53 -12.77 -5.86 -7.85
N ALA A 54 -11.80 -6.25 -8.66
CA ALA A 54 -11.13 -5.35 -9.59
C ALA A 54 -12.12 -4.96 -10.69
N ILE A 55 -12.57 -3.71 -10.65
CA ILE A 55 -13.59 -3.19 -11.55
C ILE A 55 -12.90 -2.58 -12.75
N PHE A 56 -13.17 -3.13 -13.93
CA PHE A 56 -12.72 -2.55 -15.18
C PHE A 56 -13.50 -1.27 -15.50
N ILE A 57 -12.81 -0.15 -15.66
CA ILE A 57 -13.38 1.17 -15.92
C ILE A 57 -12.84 1.65 -17.26
N LYS A 58 -13.67 1.48 -18.30
CA LYS A 58 -13.33 1.90 -19.67
C LYS A 58 -13.38 3.43 -19.88
N ARG A 59 -14.26 4.11 -19.15
CA ARG A 59 -14.42 5.58 -19.22
C ARG A 59 -14.52 6.13 -17.81
N GLU A 60 -13.79 7.22 -17.52
CA GLU A 60 -13.72 7.81 -16.19
C GLU A 60 -15.08 8.18 -15.62
N GLU A 61 -16.05 8.59 -16.44
CA GLU A 61 -17.43 8.87 -16.02
C GLU A 61 -18.11 7.70 -15.27
N ASN A 62 -17.68 6.46 -15.51
CA ASN A 62 -18.21 5.29 -14.82
C ASN A 62 -17.64 5.13 -13.40
N ILE A 63 -16.52 5.80 -13.07
CA ILE A 63 -15.89 5.72 -11.75
C ILE A 63 -16.83 6.23 -10.66
N GLU A 64 -17.58 7.31 -10.93
CA GLU A 64 -18.48 7.92 -9.96
C GLU A 64 -19.62 7.00 -9.55
N LYS A 65 -20.10 6.15 -10.47
CA LYS A 65 -21.10 5.12 -10.17
C LYS A 65 -20.57 4.13 -9.13
N PHE A 66 -19.35 3.65 -9.30
CA PHE A 66 -18.74 2.69 -8.38
C PHE A 66 -18.33 3.35 -7.07
N LYS A 67 -17.76 4.56 -7.09
CA LYS A 67 -17.50 5.36 -5.88
C LYS A 67 -18.75 5.50 -5.02
N LYS A 68 -19.88 5.91 -5.60
CA LYS A 68 -21.16 6.02 -4.90
C LYS A 68 -21.62 4.68 -4.32
N LYS A 69 -21.49 3.58 -5.08
CA LYS A 69 -21.84 2.22 -4.61
C LYS A 69 -21.05 1.82 -3.36
N TYR A 70 -19.72 1.91 -3.38
CA TYR A 70 -18.89 1.48 -2.24
C TYR A 70 -18.89 2.47 -1.08
N ASN A 71 -19.07 3.77 -1.35
CA ASN A 71 -19.30 4.76 -0.29
C ASN A 71 -20.63 4.52 0.43
N ARG A 72 -21.68 4.10 -0.30
CA ARG A 72 -22.94 3.70 0.33
C ARG A 72 -22.76 2.46 1.22
N LEU A 73 -21.96 1.48 0.80
CA LEU A 73 -21.62 0.34 1.65
C LEU A 73 -20.87 0.78 2.91
N ASN A 74 -19.89 1.67 2.79
CA ASN A 74 -19.21 2.26 3.95
C ASN A 74 -20.18 2.97 4.90
N PHE A 75 -21.14 3.72 4.37
CA PHE A 75 -22.13 4.43 5.20
C PHE A 75 -23.08 3.46 5.92
N ILE A 76 -23.54 2.40 5.24
CA ILE A 76 -24.49 1.44 5.81
C ILE A 76 -23.79 0.50 6.79
N PHE A 77 -22.61 -0.01 6.47
CA PHE A 77 -21.97 -1.09 7.23
C PHE A 77 -20.79 -0.63 8.10
N GLY A 78 -20.16 0.50 7.81
CA GLY A 78 -19.01 1.02 8.56
C GLY A 78 -19.32 1.48 10.00
N PRO A 79 -20.42 2.22 10.27
CA PRO A 79 -20.70 2.81 11.58
C PRO A 79 -21.02 1.81 12.69
N TRP A 80 -21.30 0.54 12.38
CA TRP A 80 -21.63 -0.50 13.37
C TRP A 80 -20.44 -0.97 14.22
N PHE A 81 -19.31 -0.25 14.15
CA PHE A 81 -18.15 -0.45 15.02
C PHE A 81 -18.18 0.53 16.20
N ILE A 82 -18.48 0.01 17.40
CA ILE A 82 -18.90 0.78 18.58
C ILE A 82 -17.77 1.65 19.17
N PHE A 83 -16.49 1.28 18.95
CA PHE A 83 -15.35 1.94 19.62
C PHE A 83 -14.62 3.02 18.79
N LYS A 84 -14.63 2.98 17.44
CA LYS A 84 -14.05 4.03 16.56
C LYS A 84 -14.69 4.14 15.16
N GLY A 85 -15.94 3.67 14.99
CA GLY A 85 -16.60 3.50 13.68
C GLY A 85 -16.53 4.69 12.71
N PRO A 86 -16.70 5.96 13.16
CA PRO A 86 -16.69 7.10 12.25
C PRO A 86 -15.32 7.39 11.62
N PHE A 87 -14.22 7.20 12.37
CA PHE A 87 -12.88 7.62 11.93
C PHE A 87 -12.27 6.65 10.91
N LEU A 88 -12.39 5.34 11.16
CA LEU A 88 -11.88 4.31 10.24
C LEU A 88 -12.68 4.24 8.93
N THR A 89 -13.97 4.55 8.99
CA THR A 89 -14.85 4.66 7.81
C THR A 89 -14.46 5.86 6.94
N TYR A 90 -13.92 6.93 7.53
CA TYR A 90 -13.46 8.11 6.80
C TYR A 90 -12.26 7.82 5.90
N ASP A 91 -11.32 6.98 6.32
CA ASP A 91 -10.15 6.62 5.49
C ASP A 91 -10.55 5.81 4.25
N ALA A 92 -11.46 4.84 4.40
CA ALA A 92 -12.01 4.10 3.26
C ALA A 92 -12.78 5.02 2.30
N TYR A 93 -13.54 5.98 2.85
CA TYR A 93 -14.23 6.99 2.06
C TYR A 93 -13.24 7.90 1.30
N LYS A 94 -12.13 8.30 1.92
CA LYS A 94 -11.10 9.15 1.30
C LYS A 94 -10.41 8.47 0.12
N VAL A 95 -10.05 7.19 0.27
CA VAL A 95 -9.46 6.38 -0.82
C VAL A 95 -10.43 6.33 -2.01
N ASN A 96 -11.71 6.01 -1.77
CA ASN A 96 -12.71 5.96 -2.84
C ASN A 96 -12.95 7.34 -3.47
N LYS A 97 -13.00 8.41 -2.66
CA LYS A 97 -13.18 9.78 -3.15
C LYS A 97 -12.08 10.18 -4.14
N ASN A 98 -10.85 9.71 -3.93
CA ASN A 98 -9.69 9.93 -4.80
C ASN A 98 -9.65 9.01 -6.04
N GLY A 99 -10.70 8.22 -6.28
CA GLY A 99 -10.80 7.35 -7.46
C GLY A 99 -10.56 5.88 -7.18
N GLY A 100 -10.28 5.47 -5.94
CA GLY A 100 -9.94 4.09 -5.61
C GLY A 100 -8.46 3.78 -5.83
N ILE A 101 -8.12 2.50 -5.80
CA ILE A 101 -6.74 2.00 -5.97
C ILE A 101 -6.60 1.43 -7.38
N ASP A 102 -5.70 2.00 -8.18
CA ASP A 102 -5.37 1.51 -9.52
C ASP A 102 -4.47 0.27 -9.42
N VAL A 103 -4.99 -0.87 -9.86
CA VAL A 103 -4.29 -2.17 -9.88
C VAL A 103 -4.11 -2.69 -11.31
N THR A 104 -4.21 -1.81 -12.31
CA THR A 104 -4.17 -2.17 -13.73
C THR A 104 -2.89 -2.90 -14.10
N LYS A 105 -1.74 -2.39 -13.64
CA LYS A 105 -0.42 -2.99 -13.94
C LYS A 105 -0.29 -4.39 -13.32
N ASP A 106 -0.73 -4.55 -12.08
CA ASP A 106 -0.67 -5.83 -11.38
C ASP A 106 -1.53 -6.88 -12.09
N ILE A 107 -2.75 -6.49 -12.49
CA ILE A 107 -3.64 -7.38 -13.24
C ILE A 107 -3.06 -7.71 -14.60
N LEU A 108 -2.71 -6.73 -15.43
CA LEU A 108 -2.23 -6.99 -16.79
C LEU A 108 -0.95 -7.83 -16.84
N THR A 109 -0.09 -7.72 -15.83
CA THR A 109 1.14 -8.53 -15.80
C THR A 109 0.87 -10.00 -15.48
N ASN A 110 -0.22 -10.31 -14.79
CA ASN A 110 -0.58 -11.67 -14.38
C ASN A 110 -1.78 -12.24 -15.18
N LEU A 111 -2.46 -11.42 -15.98
CA LEU A 111 -3.67 -11.79 -16.70
C LEU A 111 -3.35 -12.63 -17.93
N THR A 112 -3.98 -13.79 -18.03
CA THR A 112 -3.99 -14.66 -19.20
C THR A 112 -5.41 -14.74 -19.76
N GLN A 113 -5.57 -15.30 -20.96
CA GLN A 113 -6.88 -15.56 -21.55
C GLN A 113 -7.75 -16.45 -20.64
N GLU A 114 -7.14 -17.48 -20.03
CA GLU A 114 -7.81 -18.37 -19.08
C GLU A 114 -8.29 -17.63 -17.81
N HIS A 115 -7.47 -16.73 -17.25
CA HIS A 115 -7.85 -15.89 -16.11
C HIS A 115 -9.04 -14.97 -16.46
N LEU A 116 -9.04 -14.40 -17.66
CA LEU A 116 -10.12 -13.55 -18.15
C LEU A 116 -11.44 -14.31 -18.27
N GLU A 117 -11.41 -15.53 -18.83
CA GLU A 117 -12.59 -16.39 -18.97
C GLU A 117 -13.15 -16.84 -17.63
N LYS A 118 -12.29 -17.11 -16.64
CA LYS A 118 -12.70 -17.42 -15.26
C LYS A 118 -13.20 -16.20 -14.49
N GLY A 119 -12.92 -14.99 -14.96
CA GLY A 119 -13.27 -13.76 -14.27
C GLY A 119 -12.46 -13.55 -12.98
N GLU A 120 -11.26 -14.12 -12.88
CA GLU A 120 -10.36 -13.95 -11.75
C GLU A 120 -8.90 -14.06 -12.17
N VAL A 121 -8.03 -13.29 -11.52
CA VAL A 121 -6.59 -13.32 -11.76
C VAL A 121 -5.84 -13.57 -10.46
N ASN A 122 -4.94 -14.54 -10.49
CA ASN A 122 -4.02 -14.81 -9.38
C ASN A 122 -2.80 -13.92 -9.57
N ILE A 123 -2.58 -12.99 -8.64
CA ILE A 123 -1.43 -12.09 -8.68
C ILE A 123 -0.23 -12.83 -8.09
N GLN A 124 0.60 -13.38 -8.98
CA GLN A 124 1.83 -14.08 -8.61
C GLN A 124 2.99 -13.08 -8.42
N ILE A 125 2.96 -11.95 -9.12
CA ILE A 125 3.95 -10.87 -9.05
C ILE A 125 3.23 -9.54 -8.78
N ILE A 126 3.31 -9.06 -7.55
CA ILE A 126 2.82 -7.72 -7.16
C ILE A 126 3.91 -6.70 -7.53
N HIS A 127 3.61 -5.79 -8.46
CA HIS A 127 4.56 -4.76 -8.84
C HIS A 127 4.65 -3.72 -7.72
N ASN A 128 3.52 -3.23 -7.20
CA ASN A 128 3.46 -2.19 -6.18
C ASN A 128 3.25 -2.80 -4.77
N ILE A 129 4.34 -3.05 -4.05
CA ILE A 129 4.28 -3.55 -2.65
C ILE A 129 4.30 -2.41 -1.62
N PHE A 130 4.64 -1.20 -2.08
CA PHE A 130 4.75 0.01 -1.28
C PHE A 130 3.77 1.09 -1.74
N SER A 131 3.29 1.88 -0.79
CA SER A 131 2.53 3.11 -1.04
C SER A 131 3.18 4.29 -0.31
N LYS A 132 2.86 5.52 -0.76
CA LYS A 132 3.40 6.75 -0.16
C LYS A 132 2.90 6.93 1.26
N VAL A 133 3.78 7.45 2.11
CA VAL A 133 3.44 7.78 3.50
C VAL A 133 2.64 9.09 3.51
N ASN A 134 1.58 9.17 4.32
CA ASN A 134 0.84 10.42 4.41
C ASN A 134 1.70 11.55 5.02
N LYS A 135 1.33 12.81 4.76
CA LYS A 135 2.12 13.99 5.15
C LYS A 135 2.40 14.11 6.65
N SER A 136 1.45 13.68 7.50
CA SER A 136 1.59 13.77 8.96
C SER A 136 2.60 12.74 9.46
N ASP A 137 2.43 11.49 9.03
CA ASP A 137 3.31 10.40 9.43
C ASP A 137 4.72 10.60 8.88
N LYS A 138 4.85 11.08 7.64
CA LYS A 138 6.15 11.47 7.07
C LYS A 138 6.87 12.50 7.94
N LYS A 139 6.16 13.54 8.40
CA LYS A 139 6.74 14.55 9.30
C LYS A 139 7.18 13.95 10.63
N ASN A 140 6.43 13.00 11.18
CA ASN A 140 6.78 12.30 12.41
C ASN A 140 8.00 11.38 12.22
N ILE A 141 8.08 10.65 11.10
CA ILE A 141 9.25 9.84 10.75
C ILE A 141 10.49 10.74 10.60
N ILE A 142 10.39 11.86 9.87
CA ILE A 142 11.51 12.81 9.72
C ILE A 142 12.02 13.28 11.08
N LYS A 143 11.12 13.68 12.00
CA LYS A 143 11.50 14.08 13.36
C LYS A 143 12.17 12.96 14.16
N ALA A 144 11.69 11.73 14.01
CA ALA A 144 12.28 10.57 14.68
C ALA A 144 13.69 10.28 14.15
N ILE A 145 13.85 10.28 12.82
CA ILE A 145 15.14 10.04 12.14
C ILE A 145 16.15 11.12 12.50
N GLN A 146 15.75 12.40 12.53
CA GLN A 146 16.61 13.52 12.94
C GLN A 146 17.12 13.43 14.39
N LYS A 147 16.47 12.64 15.26
CA LYS A 147 16.92 12.37 16.63
C LYS A 147 17.84 11.15 16.74
N THR A 148 18.13 10.49 15.64
CA THR A 148 19.06 9.35 15.62
C THR A 148 20.48 9.88 15.73
N ASP A 149 21.24 9.26 16.63
CA ASP A 149 22.65 9.60 16.82
C ASP A 149 23.46 9.09 15.62
N LEU A 150 24.06 10.02 14.86
CA LEU A 150 24.82 9.70 13.66
C LEU A 150 26.13 8.96 13.95
N ASN A 151 26.62 9.00 15.19
CA ASN A 151 27.77 8.20 15.61
C ASN A 151 27.41 6.72 15.74
N ILE A 152 26.16 6.43 16.13
CA ILE A 152 25.63 5.07 16.28
C ILE A 152 25.11 4.56 14.94
N VAL A 153 24.35 5.39 14.23
CA VAL A 153 23.80 5.07 12.91
C VAL A 153 24.20 6.17 11.93
N PRO A 154 25.29 5.99 11.16
CA PRO A 154 25.79 7.01 10.24
C PRO A 154 24.94 7.03 8.96
N ILE A 155 23.74 7.59 9.07
CA ILE A 155 22.73 7.65 8.01
C ILE A 155 23.22 8.51 6.85
N LYS A 156 23.26 7.94 5.64
CA LYS A 156 23.52 8.62 4.37
C LYS A 156 22.23 8.98 3.64
N ASN A 157 21.35 8.01 3.43
CA ASN A 157 20.05 8.20 2.79
C ASN A 157 18.98 7.42 3.55
N VAL A 158 17.74 7.92 3.54
CA VAL A 158 16.58 7.22 4.11
C VAL A 158 15.45 7.23 3.11
N PHE A 159 14.84 6.07 2.93
CA PHE A 159 13.68 5.84 2.11
C PHE A 159 12.54 5.33 2.98
N VAL A 160 11.34 5.86 2.78
CA VAL A 160 10.18 5.49 3.57
C VAL A 160 9.00 5.14 2.70
N ALA A 161 8.26 4.12 3.11
CA ALA A 161 7.01 3.72 2.48
C ALA A 161 6.07 3.09 3.51
N LEU A 162 4.82 2.92 3.11
CA LEU A 162 3.89 2.03 3.78
C LEU A 162 3.81 0.73 2.96
N PHE A 163 4.16 -0.40 3.57
CA PHE A 163 4.02 -1.70 2.94
C PHE A 163 2.56 -2.12 2.94
N VAL A 164 2.01 -2.32 1.76
CA VAL A 164 0.57 -2.56 1.55
C VAL A 164 0.26 -3.98 1.09
N ASN A 165 1.29 -4.77 0.77
CA ASN A 165 1.15 -6.17 0.37
C ASN A 165 1.11 -7.11 1.60
N VAL A 166 0.15 -6.88 2.47
CA VAL A 166 -0.07 -7.68 3.68
C VAL A 166 -1.16 -8.73 3.45
N GLU A 167 -1.16 -9.80 4.26
CA GLU A 167 -2.22 -10.81 4.18
C GLU A 167 -3.59 -10.22 4.53
N GLU A 168 -4.65 -10.96 4.21
CA GLU A 168 -6.01 -10.57 4.61
C GLU A 168 -6.05 -10.32 6.13
N TYR A 169 -6.65 -9.20 6.56
CA TYR A 169 -6.75 -8.75 7.96
C TYR A 169 -5.46 -8.27 8.64
N GLN A 170 -4.33 -8.28 7.96
CA GLN A 170 -3.13 -7.64 8.49
C GLN A 170 -3.14 -6.13 8.20
N GLU A 171 -2.59 -5.35 9.14
CA GLU A 171 -2.46 -3.90 8.94
C GLU A 171 -1.19 -3.59 8.12
N PRO A 172 -1.27 -2.64 7.16
CA PRO A 172 -0.10 -2.08 6.52
C PRO A 172 0.86 -1.50 7.56
N TYR A 173 2.17 -1.68 7.36
CA TYR A 173 3.19 -1.21 8.30
C TYR A 173 4.21 -0.31 7.61
N PHE A 174 4.91 0.51 8.39
CA PHE A 174 5.91 1.41 7.83
C PHE A 174 7.21 0.67 7.54
N VAL A 175 7.79 0.97 6.38
CA VAL A 175 9.08 0.42 5.97
C VAL A 175 10.08 1.55 5.81
N ILE A 176 11.22 1.42 6.47
CA ILE A 176 12.28 2.42 6.54
C ILE A 176 13.59 1.76 6.09
N GLY A 177 13.96 2.05 4.85
CA GLY A 177 15.24 1.64 4.28
C GLY A 177 16.31 2.69 4.53
N ILE A 178 17.45 2.27 5.04
CA ILE A 178 18.55 3.18 5.40
C ILE A 178 19.81 2.80 4.63
N GLU A 179 20.41 3.78 3.97
CA GLU A 179 21.77 3.69 3.47
C GLU A 179 22.72 4.28 4.52
N LEU A 180 23.79 3.58 4.85
CA LEU A 180 24.80 4.02 5.81
C LEU A 180 26.05 4.56 5.08
N TYR A 181 26.73 5.55 5.66
CA TYR A 181 28.03 6.02 5.18
C TYR A 181 29.15 5.00 5.39
N LYS A 182 28.97 4.10 6.36
CA LYS A 182 29.97 3.08 6.74
C LYS A 182 29.35 1.71 6.61
N GLN A 183 30.16 0.72 6.22
CA GLN A 183 29.76 -0.69 6.25
C GLN A 183 29.77 -1.18 7.69
N ILE A 184 28.73 -0.84 8.43
CA ILE A 184 28.46 -1.31 9.79
C ILE A 184 27.06 -1.90 9.87
N ASP A 185 26.83 -2.72 10.89
CA ASP A 185 25.50 -3.24 11.17
C ASP A 185 24.55 -2.12 11.57
N LEU A 186 23.33 -2.17 11.05
CA LEU A 186 22.31 -1.18 11.34
C LEU A 186 21.73 -1.38 12.74
N ASP A 187 21.90 -0.41 13.64
CA ASP A 187 21.22 -0.41 14.94
C ASP A 187 19.73 -0.04 14.78
N LYS A 188 18.93 -1.07 14.45
CA LYS A 188 17.47 -0.97 14.30
C LYS A 188 16.80 -0.56 15.62
N LYS A 189 17.37 -0.91 16.78
CA LYS A 189 16.77 -0.65 18.10
C LYS A 189 16.83 0.82 18.47
N HIS A 190 17.94 1.49 18.17
CA HIS A 190 18.08 2.93 18.40
C HIS A 190 17.03 3.72 17.62
N ILE A 191 16.87 3.38 16.34
CA ILE A 191 15.92 4.02 15.43
C ILE A 191 14.48 3.75 15.88
N LYS A 192 14.15 2.49 16.18
CA LYS A 192 12.82 2.11 16.68
C LYS A 192 12.46 2.84 17.97
N THR A 193 13.42 3.01 18.89
CA THR A 193 13.24 3.80 20.12
C THR A 193 12.85 5.24 19.82
N ASN A 194 13.47 5.85 18.81
CA ASN A 194 13.13 7.22 18.40
C ASN A 194 11.76 7.31 17.71
N LEU A 195 11.40 6.34 16.86
CA LEU A 195 10.08 6.27 16.22
C LEU A 195 8.95 6.13 17.25
N ASN A 196 9.13 5.29 18.27
CA ASN A 196 8.15 5.07 19.33
C ASN A 196 7.84 6.33 20.18
N LYS A 197 8.63 7.41 20.06
CA LYS A 197 8.33 8.71 20.70
C LYS A 197 7.25 9.50 19.96
N TYR A 198 7.01 9.19 18.69
CA TYR A 198 6.10 9.93 17.80
C TYR A 198 4.91 9.10 17.31
N PHE A 199 4.97 7.79 17.49
CA PHE A 199 3.95 6.84 17.05
C PHE A 199 3.42 6.02 18.22
N TYR A 200 2.17 5.56 18.10
CA TYR A 200 1.59 4.65 19.09
C TYR A 200 2.30 3.30 19.11
N LYS A 201 2.26 2.60 20.25
CA LYS A 201 2.95 1.32 20.45
C LYS A 201 2.52 0.20 19.48
N HIS A 202 1.32 0.27 18.92
CA HIS A 202 0.81 -0.73 17.98
C HIS A 202 1.27 -0.49 16.54
N VAL A 203 1.92 0.65 16.25
CA VAL A 203 2.42 0.93 14.91
C VAL A 203 3.66 0.08 14.66
N GLU A 204 3.61 -0.71 13.60
CA GLU A 204 4.71 -1.57 13.20
C GLU A 204 5.67 -0.86 12.24
N PHE A 205 6.95 -1.17 12.42
CA PHE A 205 8.05 -0.64 11.61
C PHE A 205 8.98 -1.78 11.20
N GLU A 206 9.19 -1.94 9.90
CA GLU A 206 10.31 -2.67 9.34
C GLU A 206 11.45 -1.70 9.06
N ILE A 207 12.64 -1.98 9.60
CA ILE A 207 13.82 -1.14 9.46
C ILE A 207 14.96 -2.03 8.95
N PHE A 208 15.59 -1.64 7.86
CA PHE A 208 16.66 -2.44 7.25
C PHE A 208 17.68 -1.57 6.51
N ASN A 209 18.88 -2.13 6.29
CA ASN A 209 19.90 -1.49 5.49
C ASN A 209 19.64 -1.80 4.01
N ILE A 210 19.55 -0.79 3.15
CA ILE A 210 19.22 -0.99 1.73
C ILE A 210 20.25 -1.84 0.97
N ASN A 211 21.44 -2.03 1.54
CA ASN A 211 22.47 -2.88 0.95
C ASN A 211 22.28 -4.38 1.29
N GLU A 212 21.37 -4.74 2.21
CA GLU A 212 21.12 -6.13 2.63
C GLU A 212 20.30 -6.93 1.60
N ASN A 213 19.36 -6.29 0.90
CA ASN A 213 18.44 -6.96 -0.03
C ASN A 213 18.14 -6.08 -1.25
N LYS A 214 18.79 -6.37 -2.38
CA LYS A 214 18.76 -5.53 -3.57
C LYS A 214 17.35 -5.40 -4.16
N ASP A 215 16.64 -6.49 -4.39
CA ASP A 215 15.32 -6.47 -5.04
C ASP A 215 14.25 -5.72 -4.21
N TYR A 216 14.28 -5.92 -2.88
CA TYR A 216 13.37 -5.23 -1.96
C TYR A 216 13.71 -3.74 -1.86
N SER A 217 15.00 -3.41 -1.85
CA SER A 217 15.49 -2.04 -1.81
C SER A 217 15.19 -1.28 -3.09
N ASP A 218 15.37 -1.90 -4.25
CA ASP A 218 15.08 -1.30 -5.55
C ASP A 218 13.58 -0.94 -5.63
N LYS A 219 12.70 -1.83 -5.18
CA LYS A 219 11.25 -1.53 -5.06
C LYS A 219 10.97 -0.39 -4.09
N LEU A 220 11.63 -0.34 -2.93
CA LEU A 220 11.44 0.74 -1.96
C LEU A 220 11.93 2.09 -2.50
N ILE A 221 13.06 2.09 -3.21
CA ILE A 221 13.64 3.29 -3.82
C ILE A 221 12.74 3.79 -4.96
N GLU A 222 12.17 2.88 -5.77
CA GLU A 222 11.26 3.21 -6.87
C GLU A 222 9.90 3.73 -6.39
N GLN A 223 9.30 3.07 -5.39
CA GLN A 223 7.90 3.29 -5.01
C GLN A 223 7.72 4.14 -3.76
N GLY A 224 8.72 4.14 -2.89
CA GLY A 224 8.74 4.90 -1.64
C GLY A 224 9.13 6.35 -1.85
N GLU A 225 9.48 7.01 -0.75
CA GLU A 225 9.89 8.40 -0.74
C GLU A 225 11.24 8.56 -0.07
N LYS A 226 12.19 9.19 -0.77
CA LYS A 226 13.45 9.62 -0.18
C LYS A 226 13.22 10.80 0.77
N ILE A 227 13.79 10.73 1.97
CA ILE A 227 13.83 11.84 2.91
C ILE A 227 15.02 12.75 2.57
N ASN A 228 14.73 13.96 2.11
CA ASN A 228 15.74 14.95 1.75
C ASN A 228 16.11 15.91 2.91
N GLU A 229 15.38 15.86 4.03
CA GLU A 229 15.48 16.83 5.13
C GLU A 229 16.34 16.36 6.32
N ILE A 230 17.16 15.33 6.13
CA ILE A 230 18.11 14.91 7.17
C ILE A 230 19.24 15.93 7.16
N LYS A 231 19.18 16.89 8.09
CA LYS A 231 20.29 17.83 8.30
C LYS A 231 21.48 16.99 8.76
N ASN A 232 22.47 16.85 7.89
CA ASN A 232 23.79 16.34 8.27
C ASN A 232 24.37 17.34 9.27
N VAL A 233 24.29 17.03 10.56
CA VAL A 233 25.22 17.62 11.51
C VAL A 233 26.46 16.75 11.42
N LEU A 234 27.37 17.12 10.52
CA LEU A 234 28.75 16.65 10.52
C LEU A 234 29.48 17.28 11.71
#